data_AF-A0A1X9YN95-F1
#
_entry.id   AF-A0A1X9YN95-F1
#
_cell.length_a   1.000
_cell.length_b   1.000
_cell.length_c   1.000
_cell.angle_alpha   90.00
_cell.angle_beta   90.00
_cell.angle_gamma   90.00
#
_symmetry.space_group_name_H-M   'P 1'
#
loop_
_entity.id
_entity.type
_entity.pdbx_description
1 polymer ?
#
loop_
_entity_poly.entity_id
_entity_poly.type
_entity_poly.pdbx_seq_one_letter_code
_entity_poly.pdbx_strand_id
1 'polypeptide(L)'
;MKCIFTTLFCLFVWCLLGINGAQAQDLVYTAKNPAFGGSPYNYSWLQSSAQSQDKLKDPNATTAAGYSNDPIENFKSNLNRQILNELSRKLVASQFGEDGVTPGSYTLGDYQIDVTEGPSGINIEIVDIGTGDRTTVTVPYY
;
A
#
# COMPACT_ATOMS: atom_id res chain seq x y z
N MET A 1 52.44 -66.55 -33.57
CA MET A 1 52.86 -65.13 -33.63
C MET A 1 51.84 -64.24 -34.33
N LYS A 2 51.27 -64.64 -35.49
CA LYS A 2 50.28 -63.84 -36.24
C LYS A 2 49.01 -63.49 -35.44
N CYS A 3 48.40 -64.44 -34.70
CA CYS A 3 47.18 -64.17 -33.94
C CYS A 3 47.35 -63.15 -32.80
N ILE A 4 48.49 -63.17 -32.09
CA ILE A 4 48.81 -62.20 -31.03
C ILE A 4 48.98 -60.79 -31.60
N PHE A 5 49.55 -60.69 -32.80
CA PHE A 5 49.70 -59.42 -33.48
C PHE A 5 48.33 -58.84 -33.89
N THR A 6 47.42 -59.69 -34.37
CA THR A 6 46.06 -59.27 -34.74
C THR A 6 45.24 -58.83 -33.53
N THR A 7 45.35 -59.51 -32.38
CA THR A 7 44.63 -59.11 -31.16
C THR A 7 45.13 -57.78 -30.60
N LEU A 8 46.45 -57.55 -30.64
CA LEU A 8 47.05 -56.26 -30.25
C LEU A 8 46.60 -55.13 -31.19
N PHE A 9 46.54 -55.41 -32.50
CA PHE A 9 46.04 -54.45 -33.48
C PHE A 9 44.57 -54.09 -33.27
N CYS A 10 43.70 -55.08 -33.01
CA CYS A 10 42.29 -54.82 -32.70
C CYS A 10 42.10 -54.02 -31.40
N LEU A 11 42.89 -54.30 -30.36
CA LEU A 11 42.89 -53.53 -29.11
C LEU A 11 43.34 -52.08 -29.32
N PHE A 12 44.35 -51.87 -30.16
CA PHE A 12 44.83 -50.53 -30.51
C PHE A 12 43.78 -49.72 -31.29
N VAL A 13 43.10 -50.35 -32.26
CA VAL A 13 42.01 -49.73 -33.02
C VAL A 13 40.81 -49.40 -32.14
N TRP A 14 40.46 -50.26 -31.18
CA TRP A 14 39.40 -49.97 -30.21
C TRP A 14 39.78 -48.77 -29.31
N CYS A 15 41.03 -48.69 -28.85
CA CYS A 15 41.50 -47.58 -28.02
C CYS A 15 41.41 -46.23 -28.77
N LEU A 16 41.68 -46.23 -30.09
CA LEU A 16 41.56 -45.04 -30.93
C LEU A 16 40.11 -44.61 -31.19
N LEU A 17 39.15 -45.54 -31.23
CA LEU A 17 37.73 -45.25 -31.43
C LEU A 17 37.02 -44.75 -30.16
N GLY A 18 37.67 -44.82 -29.00
CA GLY A 18 37.12 -44.41 -27.71
C GLY A 18 37.34 -42.93 -27.33
N ILE A 19 38.03 -42.15 -28.17
CA ILE A 19 38.34 -40.74 -27.89
C ILE A 19 37.10 -39.88 -28.14
N ASN A 20 36.18 -39.88 -27.18
CA ASN A 20 35.12 -38.89 -27.11
C ASN A 20 35.75 -37.58 -26.62
N GLY A 21 35.68 -36.53 -27.45
CA GLY A 21 36.22 -35.22 -27.12
C GLY A 21 35.64 -34.69 -25.81
N ALA A 22 36.51 -34.22 -24.92
CA ALA A 22 36.11 -33.64 -23.64
C ALA A 22 35.16 -32.47 -23.90
N GLN A 23 33.90 -32.63 -23.51
CA GLN A 23 32.90 -31.57 -23.57
C GLN A 23 33.20 -30.59 -22.43
N ALA A 24 33.70 -29.41 -22.78
CA ALA A 24 33.90 -28.31 -21.85
C ALA A 24 33.16 -27.08 -22.38
N GLN A 25 32.62 -26.29 -21.47
CA GLN A 25 31.97 -25.01 -21.76
C GLN A 25 32.57 -23.94 -20.87
N ASP A 26 32.49 -22.69 -21.32
CA ASP A 26 32.95 -21.56 -20.53
C ASP A 26 32.08 -21.34 -19.29
N LEU A 27 32.72 -21.01 -18.18
CA LEU A 27 32.03 -20.61 -16.96
C LEU A 27 31.72 -19.12 -17.05
N VAL A 28 30.45 -18.79 -17.33
CA VAL A 28 29.96 -17.41 -17.28
C VAL A 28 29.48 -17.09 -15.88
N TYR A 29 30.12 -16.13 -15.22
CA TYR A 29 29.65 -15.62 -13.94
C TYR A 29 28.41 -14.76 -14.13
N THR A 30 27.35 -15.08 -13.40
CA THR A 30 26.18 -14.20 -13.26
C THR A 30 25.93 -13.98 -11.78
N ALA A 31 25.88 -12.71 -11.36
CA ALA A 31 25.57 -12.39 -9.98
C ALA A 31 24.15 -12.81 -9.63
N LYS A 32 23.94 -13.35 -8.42
CA LYS A 32 22.59 -13.71 -7.94
C LYS A 32 21.78 -12.47 -7.55
N ASN A 33 22.46 -11.46 -7.00
CA ASN A 33 21.84 -10.21 -6.59
C ASN A 33 21.67 -9.30 -7.81
N PRO A 34 20.43 -8.85 -8.11
CA PRO A 34 20.15 -7.94 -9.23
C PRO A 34 21.01 -6.66 -9.23
N ALA A 35 21.42 -6.16 -8.06
CA ALA A 35 22.22 -4.95 -7.92
C ALA A 35 23.60 -5.03 -8.60
N PHE A 36 24.10 -6.24 -8.87
CA PHE A 36 25.39 -6.47 -9.55
C PHE A 36 25.21 -7.04 -10.96
N GLY A 37 24.08 -6.76 -11.62
CA GLY A 37 23.80 -7.26 -12.98
C GLY A 37 23.20 -8.68 -13.03
N GLY A 38 22.63 -9.13 -11.92
CA GLY A 38 21.91 -10.40 -11.83
C GLY A 38 20.47 -10.34 -12.34
N SER A 39 19.79 -11.49 -12.36
CA SER A 39 18.37 -11.59 -12.75
C SER A 39 17.47 -10.78 -11.81
N PRO A 40 16.65 -9.83 -12.31
CA PRO A 40 15.72 -9.03 -11.50
C PRO A 40 14.69 -9.85 -10.71
N TYR A 41 14.34 -11.04 -11.22
CA TYR A 41 13.38 -11.94 -10.56
C TYR A 41 13.82 -12.40 -9.17
N ASN A 42 15.14 -12.37 -8.89
CA ASN A 42 15.66 -12.74 -7.58
C ASN A 42 15.40 -11.68 -6.49
N TYR A 43 15.02 -10.46 -6.87
CA TYR A 43 14.87 -9.35 -5.93
C TYR A 43 13.85 -9.66 -4.84
N SER A 44 12.64 -10.07 -5.22
CA SER A 44 11.54 -10.31 -4.28
C SER A 44 11.89 -11.39 -3.25
N TRP A 45 12.48 -12.50 -3.71
CA TRP A 45 12.89 -13.59 -2.83
C TRP A 45 14.04 -13.20 -1.90
N LEU A 46 15.06 -12.49 -2.41
CA LEU A 46 16.18 -12.01 -1.59
C LEU A 46 15.71 -11.02 -0.52
N GLN A 47 14.83 -10.10 -0.88
CA GLN A 47 14.26 -9.11 0.04
C GLN A 47 13.40 -9.78 1.12
N SER A 48 12.52 -10.69 0.74
CA SER A 48 11.68 -11.44 1.69
C SER A 48 12.53 -12.28 2.64
N SER A 49 13.57 -12.95 2.13
CA SER A 49 14.50 -13.74 2.93
C SER A 49 15.32 -12.88 3.89
N ALA A 50 15.66 -11.64 3.50
CA ALA A 50 16.35 -10.70 4.38
C ALA A 50 15.43 -10.20 5.49
N GLN A 51 14.18 -9.84 5.17
CA GLN A 51 13.20 -9.36 6.15
C GLN A 51 12.79 -10.43 7.17
N SER A 52 12.72 -11.70 6.77
CA SER A 52 12.38 -12.79 7.69
C SER A 52 13.49 -13.10 8.72
N GLN A 53 14.73 -12.80 8.37
CA GLN A 53 15.90 -12.97 9.24
C GLN A 53 16.28 -11.69 9.99
N ASP A 54 15.66 -10.56 9.66
CA ASP A 54 15.92 -9.28 10.27
C ASP A 54 15.43 -9.24 11.74
N LYS A 55 16.41 -9.21 12.65
CA LYS A 55 16.22 -9.10 14.10
C LYS A 55 16.25 -7.66 14.59
N LEU A 56 16.57 -6.70 13.73
CA LEU A 56 16.66 -5.28 14.08
C LEU A 56 15.29 -4.64 13.91
N LYS A 57 14.44 -4.83 14.92
CA LYS A 57 13.16 -4.11 15.01
C LYS A 57 13.38 -2.82 15.77
N ASP A 58 12.86 -1.73 15.23
CA ASP A 58 12.84 -0.46 15.93
C ASP A 58 12.04 -0.63 17.24
N PRO A 59 12.64 -0.40 18.42
CA PRO A 59 11.97 -0.57 19.71
C PRO A 59 10.85 0.44 19.93
N ASN A 60 10.85 1.56 19.20
CA ASN A 60 9.80 2.57 19.20
C ASN A 60 8.87 2.44 18.00
N ALA A 61 9.09 1.47 17.11
CA ALA A 61 8.15 1.22 16.04
C ALA A 61 6.83 0.81 16.69
N THR A 62 5.86 1.71 16.58
CA THR A 62 4.46 1.38 16.79
C THR A 62 4.16 0.30 15.76
N THR A 63 4.27 -0.96 16.18
CA THR A 63 3.86 -2.09 15.34
C THR A 63 2.45 -1.77 14.90
N ALA A 64 2.24 -1.50 13.61
CA ALA A 64 0.91 -1.49 13.03
C ALA A 64 0.21 -2.86 13.20
N ALA A 65 0.97 -3.89 13.60
CA ALA A 65 0.49 -5.19 14.09
C ALA A 65 -0.06 -5.15 15.53
N GLY A 66 -0.04 -3.99 16.18
CA GLY A 66 -0.47 -3.71 17.55
C GLY A 66 -1.63 -2.71 17.63
N TYR A 67 -2.43 -2.57 16.56
CA TYR A 67 -3.85 -2.38 16.77
C TYR A 67 -4.38 -3.67 17.41
N SER A 68 -4.07 -3.86 18.70
CA SER A 68 -4.99 -4.54 19.61
C SER A 68 -6.22 -3.64 19.64
N ASN A 69 -7.00 -3.75 18.59
CA ASN A 69 -8.34 -3.22 18.44
C ASN A 69 -9.14 -3.86 19.57
N ASP A 70 -9.03 -3.31 20.78
CA ASP A 70 -9.83 -3.75 21.92
C ASP A 70 -11.29 -3.64 21.44
N PRO A 71 -12.03 -4.76 21.36
CA PRO A 71 -13.42 -4.73 20.93
C PRO A 71 -14.25 -3.71 21.70
N ILE A 72 -13.88 -3.43 22.96
CA ILE A 72 -14.51 -2.42 23.79
C ILE A 72 -14.14 -1.00 23.35
N GLU A 73 -12.89 -0.74 22.99
CA GLU A 73 -12.47 0.58 22.48
C GLU A 73 -13.12 0.88 21.13
N ASN A 74 -13.20 -0.12 20.25
CA ASN A 74 -13.93 0.00 19.00
C ASN A 74 -15.42 0.21 19.20
N PHE A 75 -16.04 -0.52 20.13
CA PHE A 75 -17.44 -0.30 20.48
C PHE A 75 -17.68 1.13 21.00
N LYS A 76 -16.81 1.63 21.90
CA LYS A 76 -16.88 3.01 22.41
C LYS A 76 -16.73 4.03 21.28
N SER A 77 -15.75 3.84 20.40
CA SER A 77 -15.53 4.72 19.24
C SER A 77 -16.74 4.72 18.31
N ASN A 78 -17.33 3.56 18.03
CA ASN A 78 -18.52 3.43 17.21
C ASN A 78 -19.74 4.11 17.85
N LEU A 79 -19.97 3.87 19.15
CA LEU A 79 -21.06 4.48 19.91
C LEU A 79 -20.94 6.00 19.94
N ASN A 80 -19.74 6.51 20.22
CA ASN A 80 -19.48 7.95 20.23
C ASN A 80 -19.77 8.58 18.87
N ARG A 81 -19.29 7.98 17.77
CA ARG A 81 -19.62 8.47 16.42
C ARG A 81 -21.12 8.44 16.14
N GLN A 82 -21.82 7.39 16.58
CA GLN A 82 -23.27 7.29 16.37
C GLN A 82 -24.04 8.35 17.17
N ILE A 83 -23.66 8.59 18.44
CA ILE A 83 -24.26 9.62 19.29
C ILE A 83 -23.99 11.01 18.71
N LEU A 84 -22.74 11.30 18.33
CA LEU A 84 -22.37 12.59 17.74
C LEU A 84 -23.14 12.85 16.43
N ASN A 85 -23.29 11.83 15.58
CA ASN A 85 -24.06 11.92 14.35
C ASN A 85 -25.55 12.19 14.62
N GLU A 86 -26.15 11.53 15.61
CA GLU A 86 -27.54 11.79 16.02
C GLU A 86 -27.71 13.20 16.60
N LEU A 87 -26.77 13.64 17.43
CA LEU A 87 -26.81 14.94 18.08
C LEU A 87 -26.60 16.07 17.06
N SER A 88 -25.69 15.87 16.11
CA SER A 88 -25.49 16.73 14.95
C SER A 88 -26.76 16.81 14.09
N ARG A 89 -27.37 15.67 13.74
CA ARG A 89 -28.64 15.65 12.99
C ARG A 89 -29.76 16.38 13.71
N LYS A 90 -29.91 16.18 15.03
CA LYS A 90 -30.92 16.87 15.84
C LYS A 90 -30.64 18.37 15.96
N LEU A 91 -29.39 18.77 16.08
CA LEU A 91 -28.99 20.17 16.11
C LEU A 91 -29.28 20.85 14.77
N VAL A 92 -28.91 20.20 13.66
CA VAL A 92 -29.20 20.68 12.30
C VAL A 92 -30.71 20.76 12.09
N ALA A 93 -31.47 19.71 12.41
CA ALA A 93 -32.93 19.73 12.30
C ALA A 93 -33.60 20.78 13.21
N SER A 94 -33.06 21.02 14.41
CA SER A 94 -33.57 22.06 15.31
C SER A 94 -33.27 23.47 14.81
N GLN A 95 -32.14 23.67 14.14
CA GLN A 95 -31.69 24.99 13.70
C GLN A 95 -32.21 25.35 12.30
N PHE A 96 -32.35 24.36 11.42
CA PHE A 96 -32.72 24.53 10.02
C PHE A 96 -34.11 23.94 9.68
N GLY A 97 -34.73 23.16 10.58
CA GLY A 97 -36.00 22.47 10.31
C GLY A 97 -35.83 21.13 9.58
N GLU A 98 -36.93 20.39 9.43
CA GLU A 98 -36.97 19.10 8.71
C GLU A 98 -36.78 19.26 7.19
N ASP A 99 -36.94 20.49 6.68
CA ASP A 99 -36.87 20.83 5.26
C ASP A 99 -35.46 21.23 4.78
N GLY A 100 -34.44 21.10 5.63
CA GLY A 100 -33.05 21.35 5.27
C GLY A 100 -32.61 22.81 5.41
N VAL A 101 -31.45 23.15 4.85
CA VAL A 101 -30.85 24.48 5.00
C VAL A 101 -31.54 25.46 4.06
N THR A 102 -32.45 26.28 4.59
CA THR A 102 -33.08 27.37 3.81
C THR A 102 -32.07 28.50 3.56
N PRO A 103 -32.17 29.22 2.42
CA PRO A 103 -31.36 30.42 2.19
C PRO A 103 -31.54 31.43 3.32
N GLY A 104 -30.43 31.85 3.92
CA GLY A 104 -30.46 32.71 5.10
C GLY A 104 -29.10 32.85 5.79
N SER A 105 -29.04 33.83 6.70
CA SER A 105 -27.86 34.08 7.53
C SER A 105 -28.06 33.48 8.91
N TYR A 106 -27.11 32.66 9.35
CA TYR A 106 -27.13 31.95 10.62
C TYR A 106 -25.89 32.28 11.43
N THR A 107 -26.06 32.64 12.70
CA THR A 107 -24.93 32.89 13.60
C THR A 107 -24.77 31.71 14.56
N LEU A 108 -23.60 31.08 14.56
CA LEU A 108 -23.24 29.97 15.43
C LEU A 108 -21.98 30.29 16.22
N GLY A 109 -22.17 30.80 17.45
CA GLY A 109 -21.05 31.20 18.31
C GLY A 109 -20.24 32.32 17.68
N ASP A 110 -18.97 32.03 17.39
CA ASP A 110 -18.03 32.95 16.75
C ASP A 110 -18.02 32.85 15.22
N TYR A 111 -18.92 32.07 14.62
CA TYR A 111 -19.05 31.91 13.17
C TYR A 111 -20.36 32.49 12.64
N GLN A 112 -20.28 33.22 11.54
CA GLN A 112 -21.42 33.63 10.73
C GLN A 112 -21.48 32.76 9.47
N ILE A 113 -22.61 32.09 9.26
CA ILE A 113 -22.84 31.16 8.16
C ILE A 113 -23.91 31.78 7.26
N ASP A 114 -23.51 32.16 6.05
CA ASP A 114 -24.41 32.70 5.02
C ASP A 114 -24.67 31.64 3.96
N VAL A 115 -25.95 31.27 3.81
CA VAL A 115 -26.38 30.25 2.86
C VAL A 115 -27.11 30.91 1.71
N THR A 116 -26.59 30.71 0.51
CA THR A 116 -27.13 31.27 -0.73
C THR A 116 -27.43 30.17 -1.74
N GLU A 117 -28.60 30.22 -2.38
CA GLU A 117 -28.94 29.32 -3.48
C GLU A 117 -28.36 29.86 -4.79
N GLY A 118 -27.57 29.03 -5.48
CA GLY A 118 -26.99 29.33 -6.78
C GLY A 118 -27.52 28.40 -7.88
N PRO A 119 -27.31 28.75 -9.16
CA PRO A 119 -27.78 27.96 -10.31
C PRO A 119 -27.23 26.53 -10.38
N SER A 120 -26.18 26.23 -9.62
CA SER A 120 -25.45 24.95 -9.64
C SER A 120 -25.48 24.22 -8.31
N GLY A 121 -26.19 24.73 -7.29
CA GLY A 121 -26.13 24.18 -5.94
C GLY A 121 -26.38 25.21 -4.85
N ILE A 122 -26.33 24.75 -3.60
CA ILE A 122 -26.31 25.61 -2.41
C ILE A 122 -24.86 26.02 -2.13
N ASN A 123 -24.63 27.32 -1.98
CA ASN A 123 -23.34 27.88 -1.60
C ASN A 123 -23.38 28.34 -0.13
N ILE A 124 -22.48 27.77 0.68
CA ILE A 124 -22.39 28.02 2.11
C ILE A 124 -21.09 28.80 2.35
N GLU A 125 -21.20 30.05 2.78
CA GLU A 125 -20.09 30.88 3.21
C GLU A 125 -20.02 30.87 4.74
N ILE A 126 -18.88 30.45 5.28
CA ILE A 126 -18.61 30.44 6.73
C ILE A 126 -17.55 31.50 6.99
N VAL A 127 -17.88 32.48 7.83
CA VAL A 127 -17.01 33.58 8.25
C VAL A 127 -16.72 33.45 9.74
N ASP A 128 -15.44 33.37 10.10
CA ASP A 128 -15.00 33.49 11.50
C ASP A 128 -15.01 34.97 11.90
N ILE A 129 -15.77 35.33 12.93
CA ILE A 129 -15.96 36.71 13.38
C ILE A 129 -14.73 37.21 14.16
N GLY A 130 -13.95 36.29 14.74
CA GLY A 130 -12.74 36.60 15.52
C GLY A 130 -11.49 36.75 14.65
N THR A 131 -11.29 35.87 13.66
CA THR A 131 -10.11 35.90 12.78
C THR A 131 -10.37 36.59 11.45
N GLY A 132 -11.62 36.65 11.00
CA GLY A 132 -12.01 37.14 9.67
C GLY A 132 -11.79 36.12 8.54
N ASP A 133 -11.44 34.87 8.87
CA ASP A 133 -11.22 33.81 7.89
C ASP A 133 -12.54 33.40 7.21
N ARG A 134 -12.47 33.15 5.90
CA ARG A 134 -13.63 32.77 5.08
C ARG A 134 -13.42 31.40 4.45
N THR A 135 -14.41 30.53 4.64
CA THR A 135 -14.46 29.20 4.01
C THR A 135 -15.75 29.08 3.20
N THR A 136 -15.61 28.73 1.93
CA THR A 136 -16.75 28.55 1.03
C THR A 136 -16.91 27.07 0.69
N VAL A 137 -18.12 26.54 0.88
CA VAL A 137 -18.49 25.16 0.57
C VAL A 137 -19.66 25.16 -0.40
N THR A 138 -19.49 24.51 -1.56
CA THR A 138 -20.55 24.39 -2.57
C THR A 138 -21.09 22.96 -2.58
N VAL A 139 -22.41 22.83 -2.41
CA VAL A 139 -23.14 21.56 -2.48
C VAL A 139 -23.96 21.54 -3.76
N PRO A 140 -23.60 20.73 -4.77
CA PRO A 140 -24.32 20.70 -6.05
C PRO A 140 -25.69 20.03 -5.92
N TYR A 141 -26.66 20.48 -6.73
CA TYR A 141 -27.90 19.72 -6.96
C TYR A 141 -27.60 18.60 -7.96
N TYR A 142 -27.97 17.36 -7.62
CA TYR A 142 -27.87 16.20 -8.52
C TYR A 142 -29.23 15.92 -9.16
#